data_AF-A0A9P0ZSE5-F1
#
_entry.id   AF-A0A9P0ZSE5-F1
#
_cell.length_a   1.000
_cell.length_b   1.000
_cell.length_c   1.000
_cell.angle_alpha   90.00
_cell.angle_beta   90.00
_cell.angle_gamma   90.00
#
_symmetry.space_group_name_H-M   'P 1'
#
loop_
_entity.id
_entity.type
_entity.pdbx_description
1 polymer ?
#
loop_
_entity_poly.entity_id
_entity_poly.type
_entity_poly.pdbx_seq_one_letter_code
_entity_poly.pdbx_strand_id
1 'polypeptide(L)'
;MWKRIAQIWREKMETYDESCTTNSLQCHWCKILAAVNKFHALYERLLTNPKSGASQEDMRREAMRMFEDINDGQSFKYEHCWEIMKTNLKWCTKEVTRTKELSKQRAASDTDVDTKVPSTIPLTTANKEHDCINIDAPSAINGSDVERPQGRKGTKEKKGKLNEEKGVVDALNKLQTILEKQISVSEEELKMKREKNIKDFDLKEKIMKKEVELKENAHKLKENAKKLKEKDQQLKENDQKLKEKAQREKTINVF
;
A
#
# COMPACT_ATOMS: atom_id res chain seq x y z
N MET A 1 9.47 -14.85 -13.47
CA MET A 1 8.92 -14.69 -12.11
C MET A 1 7.76 -15.66 -11.85
N TRP A 2 6.61 -15.51 -12.52
CA TRP A 2 5.42 -16.37 -12.29
C TRP A 2 5.64 -17.87 -12.51
N LYS A 3 6.48 -18.27 -13.46
CA LYS A 3 6.86 -19.68 -13.65
C LYS A 3 7.47 -20.31 -12.38
N ARG A 4 8.34 -19.57 -11.68
CA ARG A 4 8.95 -19.98 -10.41
C ARG A 4 7.93 -20.04 -9.28
N ILE A 5 7.02 -19.06 -9.21
CA ILE A 5 5.94 -19.05 -8.22
C ILE A 5 5.02 -20.26 -8.41
N ALA A 6 4.65 -20.56 -9.65
CA ALA A 6 3.83 -21.72 -9.98
C ALA A 6 4.54 -23.04 -9.62
N GLN A 7 5.86 -23.12 -9.81
CA GLN A 7 6.64 -24.28 -9.38
C GLN A 7 6.61 -24.45 -7.85
N ILE A 8 6.89 -23.40 -7.09
CA ILE A 8 6.85 -23.45 -5.62
C ILE A 8 5.44 -23.79 -5.11
N TRP A 9 4.41 -23.22 -5.73
CA TRP A 9 3.02 -23.53 -5.40
C TRP A 9 2.72 -25.02 -5.61
N ARG A 10 3.15 -25.60 -6.73
CA ARG A 10 3.01 -27.05 -6.99
C ARG A 10 3.76 -27.90 -5.98
N GLU A 11 4.98 -27.51 -5.60
CA GLU A 11 5.77 -28.24 -4.59
C GLU A 11 5.15 -28.21 -3.19
N LYS A 12 4.31 -27.21 -2.90
CA LYS A 12 3.66 -27.01 -1.59
C LYS A 12 2.24 -27.54 -1.51
N MET A 13 1.60 -27.86 -2.63
CA MET A 13 0.23 -28.38 -2.67
C MET A 13 0.26 -29.91 -2.72
N GLU A 14 -0.45 -30.56 -1.80
CA GLU A 14 -0.56 -32.03 -1.72
C GLU A 14 -1.39 -32.63 -2.87
N THR A 15 -2.27 -31.83 -3.48
CA THR A 15 -3.10 -32.22 -4.63
C THR A 15 -2.63 -31.51 -5.89
N TYR A 16 -2.24 -32.29 -6.89
CA TYR A 16 -1.88 -31.77 -8.21
C TYR A 16 -3.14 -31.35 -8.98
N ASP A 17 -3.27 -30.05 -9.24
CA ASP A 17 -4.32 -29.48 -10.07
C ASP A 17 -3.73 -28.93 -11.38
N GLU A 18 -3.96 -29.65 -12.47
CA GLU A 18 -3.52 -29.27 -13.83
C GLU A 18 -4.16 -27.98 -14.34
N SER A 19 -5.29 -27.55 -13.75
CA SER A 19 -5.96 -26.31 -14.13
C SER A 19 -5.23 -25.06 -13.63
N CYS A 20 -4.30 -25.22 -12.68
CA CYS A 20 -3.54 -24.12 -12.08
C CYS A 20 -2.40 -23.65 -12.99
N THR A 21 -2.77 -22.96 -14.06
CA THR A 21 -1.82 -22.32 -14.97
C THR A 21 -1.18 -21.08 -14.33
N THR A 22 -0.03 -20.64 -14.84
CA THR A 22 0.62 -19.39 -14.40
C THR A 22 -0.31 -18.18 -14.50
N ASN A 23 -1.18 -18.16 -15.51
CA ASN A 23 -2.16 -17.10 -15.71
C ASN A 23 -3.27 -17.15 -14.66
N SER A 24 -3.76 -18.34 -14.31
CA SER A 24 -4.76 -18.49 -13.24
C SER A 24 -4.25 -17.98 -11.89
N LEU A 25 -3.00 -18.30 -11.54
CA LEU A 25 -2.33 -17.82 -10.32
C LEU A 25 -2.17 -16.30 -10.32
N GLN A 26 -1.76 -15.74 -11.45
CA GLN A 26 -1.64 -14.29 -11.60
C GLN A 26 -3.00 -13.60 -11.45
N CYS A 27 -4.04 -14.08 -12.13
CA CYS A 27 -5.39 -13.54 -12.02
C CYS A 27 -5.94 -13.66 -10.59
N HIS A 28 -5.73 -14.81 -9.94
CA HIS A 28 -6.16 -15.03 -8.56
C HIS A 28 -5.43 -14.08 -7.60
N TRP A 29 -4.11 -13.93 -7.76
CA TRP A 29 -3.33 -12.96 -7.00
C TRP A 29 -3.84 -11.53 -7.20
N CYS A 30 -4.15 -11.10 -8.42
CA CYS A 30 -4.74 -9.79 -8.67
C CYS A 30 -6.06 -9.56 -7.91
N LYS A 31 -6.91 -10.60 -7.81
CA LYS A 31 -8.16 -10.54 -7.04
C LYS A 31 -7.90 -10.41 -5.54
N ILE A 32 -6.99 -11.20 -4.99
CA ILE A 32 -6.56 -11.10 -3.59
C ILE A 32 -6.04 -9.69 -3.32
N LEU A 33 -5.10 -9.22 -4.13
CA LEU A 33 -4.47 -7.92 -3.99
C LEU A 33 -5.49 -6.78 -4.03
N ALA A 34 -6.46 -6.83 -4.96
CA ALA A 34 -7.51 -5.81 -5.05
C ALA A 34 -8.38 -5.77 -3.78
N ALA A 35 -8.81 -6.94 -3.28
CA ALA A 35 -9.61 -7.02 -2.06
C ALA A 35 -8.82 -6.56 -0.82
N VAL A 36 -7.57 -7.02 -0.68
CA VAL A 36 -6.68 -6.63 0.43
C VAL A 36 -6.42 -5.12 0.43
N ASN A 37 -6.17 -4.52 -0.73
CA ASN A 37 -5.96 -3.07 -0.81
C ASN A 37 -7.22 -2.27 -0.45
N LYS A 38 -8.40 -2.73 -0.91
CA LYS A 38 -9.68 -2.11 -0.54
C LYS A 38 -9.91 -2.15 0.96
N PHE A 39 -9.68 -3.31 1.60
CA PHE A 39 -9.74 -3.46 3.06
C PHE A 39 -8.70 -2.58 3.77
N HIS A 40 -7.45 -2.59 3.33
CA HIS A 40 -6.37 -1.83 3.93
C HIS A 40 -6.64 -0.31 3.89
N ALA A 41 -7.24 0.20 2.80
CA ALA A 41 -7.65 1.60 2.72
C ALA A 41 -8.70 1.98 3.78
N LEU A 42 -9.66 1.08 4.07
CA LEU A 42 -10.65 1.31 5.14
C LEU A 42 -10.00 1.30 6.52
N TYR A 43 -9.07 0.37 6.74
CA TYR A 43 -8.30 0.29 7.99
C TYR A 43 -7.42 1.53 8.21
N GLU A 44 -6.70 2.01 7.20
CA GLU A 44 -5.90 3.25 7.28
C GLU A 44 -6.78 4.48 7.57
N ARG A 45 -8.00 4.54 7.03
CA ARG A 45 -8.95 5.62 7.35
C ARG A 45 -9.34 5.63 8.83
N LEU A 46 -9.43 4.47 9.48
CA LEU A 46 -9.66 4.37 10.92
C LEU A 46 -8.44 4.74 11.74
N LEU A 47 -7.23 4.38 11.27
CA LEU A 47 -5.98 4.76 11.94
C LEU A 47 -5.73 6.27 11.91
N THR A 48 -6.16 6.96 10.86
CA THR A 48 -6.03 8.43 10.77
C THR A 48 -7.03 9.16 11.68
N ASN A 49 -8.17 8.55 11.99
CA ASN A 49 -9.22 9.11 12.83
C ASN A 49 -9.68 8.11 13.91
N PRO A 50 -8.81 7.76 14.87
CA PRO A 50 -9.16 6.80 15.91
C PRO A 50 -10.20 7.41 16.86
N LYS A 51 -11.28 6.67 17.13
CA LYS A 51 -12.22 7.01 18.21
C LYS A 51 -11.46 6.88 19.54
N SER A 52 -11.65 7.83 20.46
CA SER A 52 -10.98 7.82 21.76
C SER A 52 -11.13 6.47 22.45
N GLY A 53 -9.99 5.84 22.78
CA GLY A 53 -9.96 4.53 23.44
C GLY A 53 -10.09 3.31 22.53
N ALA A 54 -10.17 3.46 21.20
CA ALA A 54 -10.24 2.32 20.28
C ALA A 54 -8.91 1.55 20.21
N SER A 55 -8.95 0.24 20.44
CA SER A 55 -7.81 -0.64 20.23
C SER A 55 -7.59 -0.94 18.74
N GLN A 56 -6.40 -1.44 18.39
CA GLN A 56 -6.13 -1.90 17.01
C GLN A 56 -7.09 -3.01 16.56
N GLU A 57 -7.48 -3.86 17.50
CA GLU A 57 -8.44 -4.93 17.25
C GLU A 57 -9.86 -4.38 16.98
N ASP A 58 -10.25 -3.31 17.67
CA ASP A 58 -11.52 -2.62 17.40
C ASP A 58 -11.52 -1.97 16.02
N MET A 59 -10.41 -1.34 15.62
CA MET A 59 -10.26 -0.77 14.29
C MET A 59 -10.28 -1.85 13.20
N ARG A 60 -9.69 -3.01 13.45
CA ARG A 60 -9.75 -4.15 12.54
C ARG A 60 -11.19 -4.67 12.37
N ARG A 61 -11.92 -4.86 13.47
CA ARG A 61 -13.33 -5.28 13.45
C ARG A 61 -14.23 -4.28 12.73
N GLU A 62 -14.04 -3.00 12.99
CA GLU A 62 -14.76 -1.93 12.32
C GLU A 62 -14.45 -1.88 10.81
N ALA A 63 -13.20 -2.08 10.41
CA ALA A 63 -12.81 -2.16 9.00
C ALA A 63 -13.45 -3.34 8.28
N MET A 64 -13.60 -4.49 8.95
CA MET A 64 -14.30 -5.66 8.38
C MET A 64 -15.77 -5.37 8.12
N ARG A 65 -16.46 -4.74 9.09
CA ARG A 65 -17.87 -4.34 8.92
C ARG A 65 -18.03 -3.37 7.75
N MET A 66 -17.19 -2.33 7.70
CA MET A 66 -17.21 -1.38 6.58
C MET A 66 -16.90 -2.03 5.23
N PHE A 67 -16.03 -3.05 5.20
CA PHE A 67 -15.75 -3.76 3.96
C PHE A 67 -16.98 -4.52 3.47
N GLU A 68 -17.67 -5.22 4.37
CA GLU A 68 -18.90 -5.95 4.09
C GLU A 68 -20.01 -5.03 3.56
N ASP A 69 -20.20 -3.88 4.21
CA ASP A 69 -21.16 -2.84 3.78
C ASP A 69 -20.90 -2.35 2.34
N ILE A 70 -19.62 -2.23 1.94
CA ILE A 70 -19.20 -1.73 0.61
C ILE A 70 -19.00 -2.88 -0.41
N ASN A 71 -19.21 -4.14 0.00
CA ASN A 71 -18.94 -5.31 -0.82
C ASN A 71 -20.15 -6.23 -0.90
N ASP A 72 -21.35 -5.64 -0.95
CA ASP A 72 -22.63 -6.33 -1.13
C ASP A 72 -22.85 -7.45 -0.09
N GLY A 73 -22.47 -7.20 1.17
CA GLY A 73 -22.62 -8.17 2.26
C GLY A 73 -21.58 -9.31 2.22
N GLN A 74 -20.55 -9.22 1.38
CA GLN A 74 -19.49 -10.22 1.34
C GLN A 74 -18.40 -9.89 2.37
N SER A 75 -18.22 -10.78 3.34
CA SER A 75 -17.18 -10.66 4.35
C SER A 75 -15.77 -10.75 3.76
N PHE A 76 -14.83 -10.07 4.42
CA PHE A 76 -13.44 -10.07 3.99
C PHE A 76 -12.74 -11.39 4.32
N LYS A 77 -12.49 -12.21 3.30
CA LYS A 77 -11.92 -13.57 3.46
C LYS A 77 -10.40 -13.68 3.40
N TYR A 78 -9.68 -12.58 3.12
CA TYR A 78 -8.23 -12.58 2.92
C TYR A 78 -7.48 -11.95 4.10
N GLU A 79 -7.98 -12.17 5.33
CA GLU A 79 -7.38 -11.61 6.54
C GLU A 79 -5.91 -12.01 6.71
N HIS A 80 -5.61 -13.30 6.58
CA HIS A 80 -4.24 -13.79 6.70
C HIS A 80 -3.30 -13.16 5.65
N CYS A 81 -3.78 -12.98 4.41
CA CYS A 81 -3.02 -12.32 3.37
C CYS A 81 -2.75 -10.86 3.72
N TRP A 82 -3.73 -10.15 4.27
CA TRP A 82 -3.58 -8.77 4.72
C TRP A 82 -2.58 -8.64 5.87
N GLU A 83 -2.62 -9.52 6.86
CA GLU A 83 -1.66 -9.57 7.98
C GLU A 83 -0.21 -9.73 7.49
N ILE A 84 0.00 -10.64 6.53
CA ILE A 84 1.32 -10.80 5.89
C ILE A 84 1.68 -9.52 5.13
N MET A 85 0.76 -8.96 4.34
CA MET A 85 1.07 -7.82 3.47
C MET A 85 1.32 -6.52 4.24
N LYS A 86 0.59 -6.24 5.33
CA LYS A 86 0.74 -5.00 6.10
C LYS A 86 2.09 -4.89 6.81
N THR A 87 2.75 -6.01 7.09
CA THR A 87 4.11 -6.03 7.67
C THR A 87 5.20 -5.79 6.62
N ASN A 88 4.88 -6.01 5.34
CA ASN A 88 5.80 -5.88 4.22
C ASN A 88 5.73 -4.47 3.61
N LEU A 89 6.81 -3.68 3.75
CA LEU A 89 6.73 -2.25 3.45
C LEU A 89 6.45 -1.90 1.99
N LYS A 90 6.82 -2.79 1.05
CA LYS A 90 6.54 -2.61 -0.38
C LYS A 90 5.05 -2.41 -0.68
N TRP A 91 4.17 -2.82 0.23
CA TRP A 91 2.72 -2.84 0.04
C TRP A 91 1.95 -1.91 0.98
N CYS A 92 2.63 -1.19 1.88
CA CYS A 92 2.01 -0.12 2.65
C CYS A 92 1.65 1.04 1.72
N THR A 93 0.39 1.48 1.78
CA THR A 93 -0.34 2.29 0.79
C THR A 93 0.21 3.69 0.50
N LYS A 94 1.32 4.12 1.10
CA LYS A 94 1.88 5.46 0.86
C LYS A 94 2.44 5.63 -0.56
N GLU A 95 2.91 4.56 -1.20
CA GLU A 95 3.56 4.64 -2.53
C GLU A 95 2.62 4.37 -3.72
N VAL A 96 1.50 3.65 -3.53
CA VAL A 96 0.65 3.16 -4.64
C VAL A 96 -0.50 4.13 -5.00
N THR A 97 -0.95 4.97 -4.08
CA THR A 97 -2.05 5.93 -4.33
C THR A 97 -1.58 7.18 -5.08
N ARG A 98 -0.34 7.63 -4.87
CA ARG A 98 0.24 8.81 -5.55
C ARG A 98 0.30 8.66 -7.07
N THR A 99 0.47 7.44 -7.59
CA THR A 99 0.52 7.17 -9.03
C THR A 99 -0.86 7.14 -9.70
N LYS A 100 -1.96 6.91 -8.96
CA LYS A 100 -3.33 6.92 -9.50
C LYS A 100 -4.04 8.26 -9.38
N GLU A 101 -3.70 9.08 -8.39
CA GLU A 101 -4.27 10.43 -8.25
C GLU A 101 -3.81 11.34 -9.41
N LEU A 102 -2.55 11.22 -9.83
CA LEU A 102 -1.98 11.97 -10.95
C LEU A 102 -2.58 11.60 -12.32
N SER A 103 -3.10 10.39 -12.50
CA SER A 103 -3.77 9.98 -13.74
C SER A 103 -5.23 10.40 -13.79
N LYS A 104 -5.91 10.56 -12.63
CA LYS A 104 -7.28 11.05 -12.57
C LYS A 104 -7.39 12.57 -12.65
N GLN A 105 -6.40 13.31 -12.13
CA GLN A 105 -6.32 14.76 -12.29
C GLN A 105 -6.04 15.21 -13.74
N ARG A 106 -5.43 14.36 -14.58
CA ARG A 106 -5.25 14.62 -16.02
C ARG A 106 -6.52 14.42 -16.86
N ALA A 107 -7.52 13.69 -16.34
CA ALA A 107 -8.78 13.45 -17.06
C ALA A 107 -9.89 14.46 -16.68
N ALA A 108 -9.68 15.27 -15.64
CA ALA A 108 -10.65 16.24 -15.13
C ALA A 108 -10.24 17.70 -15.34
N SER A 109 -9.11 17.97 -16.00
CA SER A 109 -8.61 19.33 -16.27
C SER A 109 -8.94 19.87 -17.66
N ASP A 110 -9.75 19.16 -18.45
CA ASP A 110 -10.36 19.70 -19.68
C ASP A 110 -11.85 19.87 -19.46
N THR A 111 -12.25 20.89 -18.71
CA THR A 111 -13.32 21.85 -19.05
C THR A 111 -13.67 22.76 -17.86
N ASP A 112 -14.04 23.99 -18.21
CA ASP A 112 -14.69 25.07 -17.44
C ASP A 112 -13.74 26.10 -16.76
N VAL A 113 -13.95 27.43 -16.84
CA VAL A 113 -15.17 28.24 -17.04
C VAL A 113 -14.79 29.63 -17.61
N ASP A 114 -15.66 30.31 -18.37
CA ASP A 114 -16.38 31.48 -17.81
C ASP A 114 -17.61 31.93 -18.64
N THR A 115 -18.79 31.58 -18.13
CA THR A 115 -19.99 32.39 -17.84
C THR A 115 -20.49 33.50 -18.79
N LYS A 116 -21.68 33.30 -19.38
CA LYS A 116 -22.88 34.19 -19.25
C LYS A 116 -24.16 33.55 -19.81
N VAL A 117 -25.23 33.61 -19.01
CA VAL A 117 -26.64 33.17 -19.23
C VAL A 117 -27.49 34.49 -19.30
N PRO A 118 -28.71 34.61 -19.92
CA PRO A 118 -29.77 33.60 -20.11
C PRO A 118 -30.44 33.46 -21.51
N SER A 119 -30.77 32.20 -21.81
CA SER A 119 -32.07 31.64 -22.21
C SER A 119 -33.07 32.50 -23.01
N THR A 120 -33.34 32.09 -24.27
CA THR A 120 -34.69 32.02 -24.89
C THR A 120 -34.65 30.98 -26.03
N ILE A 121 -35.48 29.94 -25.94
CA ILE A 121 -35.80 28.89 -26.95
C ILE A 121 -36.95 29.48 -27.83
N PRO A 122 -37.25 29.14 -29.12
CA PRO A 122 -37.28 27.76 -29.65
C PRO A 122 -37.11 27.46 -31.18
N LEU A 123 -36.73 26.20 -31.47
CA LEU A 123 -37.33 25.21 -32.41
C LEU A 123 -37.41 25.44 -33.95
N THR A 124 -37.30 24.31 -34.68
CA THR A 124 -37.94 23.92 -35.98
C THR A 124 -37.05 24.07 -37.23
N THR A 125 -36.54 22.98 -37.82
CA THR A 125 -37.11 22.08 -38.86
C THR A 125 -37.39 22.74 -40.23
N ALA A 126 -37.02 21.99 -41.27
CA ALA A 126 -37.56 21.98 -42.64
C ALA A 126 -36.78 22.72 -43.75
N ASN A 127 -36.11 21.91 -44.58
CA ASN A 127 -36.17 21.83 -46.04
C ASN A 127 -36.86 22.99 -46.79
N LYS A 128 -36.22 23.44 -47.88
CA LYS A 128 -36.69 23.37 -49.30
C LYS A 128 -36.05 24.50 -50.15
N GLU A 129 -35.12 24.17 -51.05
CA GLU A 129 -35.22 24.14 -52.54
C GLU A 129 -35.60 25.47 -53.22
N HIS A 130 -34.79 25.89 -54.21
CA HIS A 130 -35.13 26.55 -55.49
C HIS A 130 -33.81 26.98 -56.18
N ASP A 131 -33.34 26.25 -57.20
CA ASP A 131 -33.63 26.44 -58.64
C ASP A 131 -32.89 27.66 -59.24
N CYS A 132 -31.74 27.41 -59.90
CA CYS A 132 -31.52 27.27 -61.35
C CYS A 132 -31.15 28.64 -61.99
N ILE A 133 -30.09 28.76 -62.79
CA ILE A 133 -30.01 28.45 -64.22
C ILE A 133 -28.52 28.43 -64.63
N ASN A 134 -28.17 27.47 -65.48
CA ASN A 134 -26.87 27.32 -66.14
C ASN A 134 -27.03 27.81 -67.61
N ILE A 135 -26.09 28.60 -68.14
CA ILE A 135 -25.96 28.88 -69.58
C ILE A 135 -24.48 28.70 -69.95
N ASP A 136 -24.27 27.89 -70.98
CA ASP A 136 -23.00 27.35 -71.43
C ASP A 136 -22.48 28.06 -72.71
N ALA A 137 -21.13 28.16 -72.79
CA ALA A 137 -20.28 28.15 -74.00
C ALA A 137 -20.18 29.40 -74.93
N PRO A 138 -19.22 29.44 -75.90
CA PRO A 138 -17.74 29.43 -75.77
C PRO A 138 -17.01 30.46 -76.68
N SER A 139 -15.67 30.52 -76.61
CA SER A 139 -14.69 30.79 -77.70
C SER A 139 -13.67 31.93 -77.51
N ALA A 140 -12.55 31.78 -78.21
CA ALA A 140 -11.18 32.23 -77.95
C ALA A 140 -10.82 33.69 -78.36
N ILE A 141 -9.67 34.21 -77.86
CA ILE A 141 -8.51 34.77 -78.61
C ILE A 141 -7.59 35.64 -77.70
N ASN A 142 -6.32 35.22 -77.61
CA ASN A 142 -5.01 35.92 -77.47
C ASN A 142 -4.87 37.31 -76.78
N GLY A 143 -3.88 37.43 -75.88
CA GLY A 143 -3.07 38.66 -75.74
C GLY A 143 -2.61 39.08 -74.33
N SER A 144 -1.29 39.27 -74.18
CA SER A 144 -0.52 40.00 -73.13
C SER A 144 -0.44 39.43 -71.70
N ASP A 145 0.68 38.75 -71.45
CA ASP A 145 1.71 39.12 -70.47
C ASP A 145 1.33 40.20 -69.43
N VAL A 146 0.89 39.76 -68.26
CA VAL A 146 1.14 40.41 -66.96
C VAL A 146 1.21 39.29 -65.91
N GLU A 147 2.41 38.97 -65.44
CA GLU A 147 2.62 38.17 -64.24
C GLU A 147 1.83 38.76 -63.06
N ARG A 148 0.77 38.05 -62.64
CA ARG A 148 0.13 38.30 -61.34
C ARG A 148 1.00 37.66 -60.25
N PRO A 149 1.28 38.38 -59.15
CA PRO A 149 2.24 37.96 -58.15
C PRO A 149 1.85 36.64 -57.49
N GLN A 150 2.85 35.75 -57.43
CA GLN A 150 2.83 34.45 -56.80
C GLN A 150 2.31 34.52 -55.36
N GLY A 151 1.23 33.78 -55.08
CA GLY A 151 0.58 33.74 -53.78
C GLY A 151 1.51 33.24 -52.66
N ARG A 152 1.36 33.85 -51.47
CA ARG A 152 1.96 33.42 -50.19
C ARG A 152 1.57 31.96 -49.86
N LYS A 153 2.29 30.99 -50.42
CA LYS A 153 2.18 29.58 -50.02
C LYS A 153 3.55 28.90 -50.21
N GLY A 154 4.52 29.34 -49.40
CA GLY A 154 5.87 28.77 -49.43
C GLY A 154 6.79 29.18 -48.27
N THR A 155 6.36 30.05 -47.35
CA THR A 155 7.22 30.57 -46.26
C THR A 155 6.56 30.54 -44.87
N LYS A 156 5.65 29.58 -44.61
CA LYS A 156 5.15 29.28 -43.24
C LYS A 156 5.49 27.85 -42.77
N GLU A 157 6.53 27.21 -43.31
CA GLU A 157 6.91 25.85 -42.88
C GLU A 157 8.29 25.72 -42.23
N LYS A 158 9.06 26.80 -42.10
CA LYS A 158 10.41 26.75 -41.48
C LYS A 158 10.58 27.56 -40.18
N LYS A 159 9.60 28.35 -39.74
CA LYS A 159 9.68 29.09 -38.45
C LYS A 159 8.89 28.46 -37.29
N GLY A 160 7.98 27.52 -37.56
CA GLY A 160 7.23 26.78 -36.52
C GLY A 160 8.03 25.64 -35.87
N LYS A 161 8.89 24.97 -36.65
CA LYS A 161 9.60 23.75 -36.21
C LYS A 161 10.61 23.98 -35.07
N LEU A 162 11.32 25.11 -35.05
CA LEU A 162 12.32 25.39 -34.01
C LEU A 162 11.71 25.79 -32.65
N ASN A 163 10.48 26.34 -32.64
CA ASN A 163 9.78 26.71 -31.40
C ASN A 163 9.10 25.49 -30.75
N GLU A 164 8.55 24.59 -31.57
CA GLU A 164 8.00 23.30 -31.11
C GLU A 164 9.11 22.39 -30.57
N GLU A 165 10.26 22.31 -31.23
CA GLU A 165 11.39 21.46 -30.81
C GLU A 165 11.99 21.94 -29.47
N LYS A 166 12.10 23.25 -29.25
CA LYS A 166 12.52 23.82 -27.95
C LYS A 166 11.49 23.55 -26.84
N GLY A 167 10.20 23.65 -27.14
CA GLY A 167 9.12 23.29 -26.20
C GLY A 167 9.09 21.81 -25.85
N VAL A 168 9.40 20.93 -26.82
CA VAL A 168 9.53 19.48 -26.62
C VAL A 168 10.74 19.16 -25.73
N VAL A 169 11.89 19.82 -25.95
CA VAL A 169 13.08 19.68 -25.09
C VAL A 169 12.79 20.14 -23.66
N ASP A 170 12.09 21.27 -23.47
CA ASP A 170 11.69 21.74 -22.13
C ASP A 170 10.72 20.78 -21.44
N ALA A 171 9.79 20.17 -22.18
CA ALA A 171 8.89 19.15 -21.65
C ALA A 171 9.65 17.87 -21.24
N LEU A 172 10.64 17.45 -22.03
CA LEU A 172 11.53 16.33 -21.73
C LEU A 172 12.37 16.59 -20.48
N ASN A 173 12.97 17.76 -20.35
CA ASN A 173 13.74 18.15 -19.16
C ASN A 173 12.86 18.18 -17.91
N LYS A 174 11.63 18.71 -18.00
CA LYS A 174 10.66 18.68 -16.89
C LYS A 174 10.31 17.25 -16.49
N LEU A 175 10.07 16.37 -17.46
CA LEU A 175 9.78 14.96 -17.20
C LEU A 175 10.97 14.26 -16.52
N GLN A 176 12.19 14.51 -17.00
CA GLN A 176 13.41 13.99 -16.39
C GLN A 176 13.56 14.45 -14.95
N THR A 177 13.40 15.75 -14.67
CA THR A 177 13.46 16.29 -13.30
C THR A 177 12.39 15.66 -12.39
N ILE A 178 11.18 15.40 -12.90
CA ILE A 178 10.12 14.74 -12.13
C ILE A 178 10.51 13.30 -11.80
N LEU A 179 11.08 12.56 -12.75
CA LEU A 179 11.52 11.18 -12.56
C LEU A 179 12.68 11.10 -11.56
N GLU A 180 13.67 11.98 -11.67
CA GLU A 180 14.80 12.06 -10.72
C GLU A 180 14.31 12.32 -9.30
N LYS A 181 13.37 13.27 -9.12
CA LYS A 181 12.75 13.52 -7.81
C LYS A 181 11.98 12.31 -7.29
N GLN A 182 11.27 11.59 -8.14
CA GLN A 182 10.52 10.39 -7.76
C GLN A 182 11.46 9.26 -7.31
N ILE A 183 12.59 9.07 -8.00
CA ILE A 183 13.63 8.10 -7.61
C ILE A 183 14.23 8.48 -6.26
N SER A 184 14.61 9.75 -6.08
CA SER A 184 15.20 10.24 -4.83
C SER A 184 14.25 10.07 -3.63
N VAL A 185 12.96 10.38 -3.80
CA VAL A 185 11.95 10.13 -2.76
C VAL A 185 11.87 8.64 -2.41
N SER A 186 11.82 7.76 -3.41
CA SER A 186 11.74 6.32 -3.19
C SER A 186 12.98 5.76 -2.48
N GLU A 187 14.18 6.25 -2.81
CA GLU A 187 15.43 5.86 -2.14
C GLU A 187 15.46 6.27 -0.66
N GLU A 188 15.03 7.50 -0.36
CA GLU A 188 14.98 7.98 1.03
C GLU A 188 13.95 7.21 1.85
N GLU A 189 12.79 6.89 1.28
CA GLU A 189 11.78 6.05 1.94
C GLU A 189 12.32 4.63 2.24
N LEU A 190 13.04 4.02 1.30
CA LEU A 190 13.68 2.72 1.51
C LEU A 190 14.76 2.77 2.59
N LYS A 191 15.51 3.88 2.68
CA LYS A 191 16.52 4.09 3.71
C LYS A 191 15.88 4.24 5.09
N MET A 192 14.89 5.13 5.22
CA MET A 192 14.11 5.33 6.44
C MET A 192 13.45 4.02 6.90
N LYS A 193 12.99 3.19 5.96
CA LYS A 193 12.45 1.88 6.31
C LYS A 193 13.49 0.94 6.87
N ARG A 194 14.65 0.80 6.21
CA ARG A 194 15.73 -0.07 6.69
C ARG A 194 16.13 0.34 8.10
N GLU A 195 16.28 1.63 8.35
CA GLU A 195 16.60 2.15 9.68
C GLU A 195 15.52 1.82 10.72
N LYS A 196 14.23 2.00 10.39
CA LYS A 196 13.13 1.62 11.29
C LYS A 196 13.12 0.12 11.59
N ASN A 197 13.39 -0.73 10.60
CA ASN A 197 13.44 -2.18 10.78
C ASN A 197 14.60 -2.62 11.67
N ILE A 198 15.77 -2.00 11.51
CA ILE A 198 16.93 -2.25 12.37
C ILE A 198 16.59 -1.88 13.82
N LYS A 199 16.02 -0.69 14.05
CA LYS A 199 15.61 -0.26 15.40
C LYS A 199 14.56 -1.18 16.03
N ASP A 200 13.60 -1.67 15.23
CA ASP A 200 12.57 -2.62 15.70
C ASP A 200 13.19 -3.98 16.06
N PHE A 201 14.15 -4.46 15.27
CA PHE A 201 14.89 -5.69 15.54
C PHE A 201 15.72 -5.59 16.82
N ASP A 202 16.50 -4.52 16.98
CA ASP A 202 17.31 -4.27 18.18
C ASP A 202 16.44 -4.17 19.44
N LEU A 203 15.27 -3.55 19.33
CA LEU A 203 14.33 -3.44 20.45
C LEU A 203 13.76 -4.80 20.83
N LYS A 204 13.37 -5.62 19.84
CA LYS A 204 12.90 -7.00 20.07
C LYS A 204 13.97 -7.88 20.69
N GLU A 205 15.21 -7.78 20.25
CA GLU A 205 16.34 -8.52 20.83
C GLU A 205 16.56 -8.13 22.30
N LYS A 206 16.53 -6.82 22.62
CA LYS A 206 16.64 -6.33 24.00
C LYS A 206 15.49 -6.83 24.89
N ILE A 207 14.27 -6.84 24.38
CA ILE A 207 13.10 -7.36 25.11
C ILE A 207 13.26 -8.85 25.38
N MET A 208 13.61 -9.64 24.36
CA MET A 208 13.82 -11.08 24.48
C MET A 208 14.92 -11.41 25.49
N LYS A 209 16.03 -10.66 25.45
CA LYS A 209 17.13 -10.84 26.40
C LYS A 209 16.70 -10.56 27.85
N LYS A 210 15.95 -9.47 28.08
CA LYS A 210 15.39 -9.17 29.41
C LYS A 210 14.39 -10.21 29.88
N GLU A 211 13.59 -10.76 28.98
CA GLU A 211 12.62 -11.80 29.33
C GLU A 211 13.31 -13.10 29.76
N VAL A 212 14.36 -13.51 29.05
CA VAL A 212 15.19 -14.67 29.43
C VAL A 212 15.85 -14.45 30.78
N GLU A 213 16.44 -13.27 31.01
CA GLU A 213 17.07 -12.91 32.29
C GLU A 213 16.08 -12.93 33.46
N LEU A 214 14.87 -12.39 33.26
CA LEU A 214 13.80 -12.46 34.26
C LEU A 214 13.38 -13.89 34.59
N LYS A 215 13.26 -14.76 33.57
CA LYS A 215 12.95 -16.19 33.78
C LYS A 215 14.05 -16.90 34.55
N GLU A 216 15.32 -16.62 34.24
CA GLU A 216 16.45 -17.21 34.95
C GLU A 216 16.53 -16.74 36.41
N ASN A 217 16.33 -15.45 36.67
CA ASN A 217 16.30 -14.89 38.02
C ASN A 217 15.13 -15.44 38.83
N ALA A 218 13.94 -15.58 38.23
CA ALA A 218 12.80 -16.21 38.88
C ALA A 218 13.06 -17.68 39.22
N HIS A 219 13.74 -18.43 38.34
CA HIS A 219 14.15 -19.81 38.60
C HIS A 219 15.12 -19.89 39.77
N LYS A 220 16.18 -19.06 39.78
CA LYS A 220 17.16 -18.99 40.88
C LYS A 220 16.50 -18.63 42.22
N LEU A 221 15.55 -17.70 42.21
CA LEU A 221 14.81 -17.32 43.42
C LEU A 221 13.99 -18.48 43.99
N LYS A 222 13.32 -19.25 43.12
CA LYS A 222 12.57 -20.45 43.53
C LYS A 222 13.49 -21.52 44.12
N GLU A 223 14.65 -21.75 43.53
CA GLU A 223 15.63 -22.71 44.03
C GLU A 223 16.19 -22.30 45.40
N ASN A 224 16.55 -21.02 45.57
CA ASN A 224 17.00 -20.48 46.84
C ASN A 224 15.92 -20.57 47.93
N ALA A 225 14.67 -20.28 47.59
CA ALA A 225 13.55 -20.43 48.52
C ALA A 225 13.35 -21.89 48.97
N LYS A 226 13.55 -22.86 48.07
CA LYS A 226 13.50 -24.28 48.41
C LYS A 226 14.63 -24.67 49.38
N LYS A 227 15.86 -24.27 49.08
CA LYS A 227 17.04 -24.50 49.94
C LYS A 227 16.87 -23.89 51.34
N LEU A 228 16.27 -22.71 51.44
CA LEU A 228 15.98 -22.07 52.72
C LEU A 228 14.98 -22.89 53.55
N LYS A 229 13.90 -23.37 52.92
CA LYS A 229 12.91 -24.24 53.59
C LYS A 229 13.53 -25.55 54.09
N GLU A 230 14.43 -26.16 53.31
CA GLU A 230 15.14 -27.38 53.73
C GLU A 230 16.05 -27.11 54.94
N LYS A 231 16.78 -25.98 54.96
CA LYS A 231 17.60 -25.60 56.12
C LYS A 231 16.77 -25.32 57.37
N ASP A 232 15.65 -24.60 57.23
CA ASP A 232 14.74 -24.34 58.34
C ASP A 232 14.16 -25.64 58.91
N GLN A 233 13.85 -26.60 58.05
CA GLN A 233 13.38 -27.92 58.47
C GLN A 233 14.46 -28.69 59.24
N GLN A 234 15.70 -28.70 58.74
CA GLN A 234 16.83 -29.34 59.44
C GLN A 234 17.11 -28.71 60.81
N LEU A 235 17.00 -27.38 60.92
CA LEU A 235 17.15 -26.68 62.20
C LEU A 235 16.10 -27.11 63.22
N LYS A 236 14.83 -27.22 62.80
CA LYS A 236 13.74 -27.70 63.66
C LYS A 236 13.97 -29.14 64.13
N GLU A 237 14.40 -30.02 63.23
CA GLU A 237 14.70 -31.42 63.55
C GLU A 237 15.89 -31.54 64.52
N ASN A 238 16.93 -30.72 64.34
CA ASN A 238 18.09 -30.71 65.24
C ASN A 238 17.72 -30.17 66.63
N ASP A 239 16.92 -29.11 66.71
CA ASP A 239 16.43 -28.57 67.98
C ASP A 239 15.56 -29.58 68.74
N GLN A 240 14.70 -30.30 68.01
CA GLN A 240 13.89 -31.38 68.57
C GLN A 240 14.76 -32.52 69.12
N LYS A 241 15.77 -32.98 68.37
CA LYS A 241 16.72 -34.01 68.82
C LYS A 241 17.50 -33.58 70.07
N LEU A 242 17.89 -32.30 70.16
CA LEU A 242 18.59 -31.77 71.32
C LEU A 242 17.69 -31.78 72.58
N LYS A 243 16.43 -31.38 72.43
CA LYS A 243 15.42 -31.44 73.50
C LYS A 243 15.19 -32.87 73.99
N GLU A 244 15.05 -33.83 73.08
CA GLU A 244 14.89 -35.26 73.42
C GLU A 244 16.11 -35.82 74.14
N LYS A 245 17.33 -35.46 73.69
CA LYS A 245 18.58 -35.88 74.35
C LYS A 245 18.65 -35.33 75.78
N ALA A 246 18.36 -34.04 75.96
CA ALA A 246 18.36 -33.41 77.28
C ALA A 246 17.30 -34.01 78.22
N GLN A 247 16.15 -34.43 77.70
CA GLN A 247 15.14 -35.15 78.49
C GLN A 247 15.65 -36.53 78.92
N ARG A 248 16.26 -37.32 78.02
CA ARG A 248 16.81 -38.64 78.35
C ARG A 248 17.90 -38.56 79.41
N GLU A 249 18.81 -37.59 79.31
CA GLU A 249 19.87 -37.37 80.32
C GLU A 249 19.30 -37.03 81.70
N LYS A 250 18.21 -36.25 81.77
CA LYS A 250 17.50 -35.97 83.03
C LYS A 250 16.85 -37.22 83.62
N THR A 251 16.26 -38.09 82.81
CA THR A 251 15.60 -39.32 83.30
C THR A 251 16.61 -40.34 83.84
N ILE A 252 17.81 -40.43 83.25
CA ILE A 252 18.86 -41.37 83.70
C ILE A 252 19.45 -40.96 85.05
N ASN A 253 19.60 -39.65 85.33
CA ASN A 253 20.17 -39.16 86.59
C ASN A 253 19.20 -39.16 87.80
N VAL A 254 17.97 -39.68 87.65
CA VAL A 254 16.94 -39.72 88.71
C VAL A 254 16.73 -41.15 89.26
N PHE A 255 17.45 -42.14 88.73
CA PHE A 255 17.54 -43.51 89.27
C PHE A 255 18.94 -43.78 89.83
#